data_AF-A0A8C8G5R6-F1
#
_entry.id   AF-A0A8C8G5R6-F1
#
_cell.length_a   1.000
_cell.length_b   1.000
_cell.length_c   1.000
_cell.angle_alpha   90.00
_cell.angle_beta   90.00
_cell.angle_gamma   90.00
#
_symmetry.space_group_name_H-M   'P 1'
#
loop_
_entity.id
_entity.type
_entity.pdbx_description
1 polymer ?
#
loop_
_entity_poly.entity_id
_entity_poly.type
_entity_poly.pdbx_seq_one_letter_code
_entity_poly.pdbx_strand_id
1 'polypeptide(L)'
;MAQWFQLQQLDSKYLEQVDQLYDDNFPMEIRQYLSAWIESHDWDMVATSDSLAVVRFHDLLAQLDVQYSRFALENNFLLQHNIRKIKRNLQVRPGSNSELIYKGNTQVVVNQISDILCLAEQIQFNLVTVEVPEWKHRQQIACIGGPPNACLDQLQIWFTAVAEGLQQVRQQLKMLQELEQKYTYENDPVTQGKSALEERALALFKYLIVNSIVVERQPCMPTHPQRPMVLKTGCYTLQTQCVMNMEESNGSLAAEFRHLQLKEQKITGNRSNEGPLIVTEELHSISFETQLCQPGLQVELETMSLPIVVISNISQLPSAWASVMWYNMLTCESKNLSFFLSPPQATWNQLSNVLSWQFSSITKRGLNDEQLSMLGDKLLAAGNPNGLIPWTKFCKQNVNEKSFPFWLWIEGILDLIKRHLLCLWNDGCIMGFVSKEREKALLKDKEPGTFLLRFSESSREGAITFTWVEGSNNDVHFHTVEPYTKKELAAVTFPDILRNYKVMAAENIPENPLLYLYPNIPKESAFTRYYSRPTEAAEPMELESASEAGYIKTELISVSEV
;
A
#
# COMPACT_ATOMS: atom_id res chain seq x y z
N MET A 1 30.68 36.36 28.37
CA MET A 1 29.79 37.53 28.28
C MET A 1 28.39 36.99 28.41
N ALA A 2 27.55 37.50 29.31
CA ALA A 2 26.22 36.92 29.50
C ALA A 2 25.35 37.14 28.24
N GLN A 3 24.56 36.14 27.86
CA GLN A 3 23.61 36.15 26.76
C GLN A 3 22.62 37.33 26.88
N TRP A 4 22.32 37.75 28.11
CA TRP A 4 21.54 38.97 28.37
C TRP A 4 22.10 40.23 27.68
N PHE A 5 23.42 40.41 27.64
CA PHE A 5 24.04 41.56 26.96
C PHE A 5 23.94 41.48 25.43
N GLN A 6 23.86 40.26 24.87
CA GLN A 6 23.64 40.07 23.44
C GLN A 6 22.19 40.38 23.06
N LEU A 7 21.23 39.99 23.92
CA LEU A 7 19.81 40.30 23.73
C LEU A 7 19.53 41.80 23.74
N GLN A 8 20.20 42.57 24.61
CA GLN A 8 20.05 44.03 24.68
C GLN A 8 20.58 44.78 23.44
N GLN A 9 21.34 44.12 22.56
CA GLN A 9 21.87 44.71 21.32
C GLN A 9 20.96 44.46 20.11
N LEU A 10 19.86 43.73 20.28
CA LEU A 10 18.92 43.44 19.20
C LEU A 10 17.99 44.63 18.90
N ASP A 11 17.39 44.62 17.71
CA ASP A 11 16.43 45.65 17.30
C ASP A 11 15.20 45.71 18.21
N SER A 12 14.57 46.89 18.32
CA SER A 12 13.44 47.15 19.24
C SER A 12 12.28 46.16 19.11
N LYS A 13 12.04 45.64 17.91
CA LYS A 13 11.01 44.62 17.64
C LYS A 13 11.25 43.31 18.42
N TYR A 14 12.51 42.92 18.62
CA TYR A 14 12.87 41.73 19.38
C TYR A 14 12.90 42.02 20.88
N LEU A 15 13.25 43.25 21.28
CA LEU A 15 13.19 43.67 22.68
C LEU A 15 11.75 43.70 23.21
N GLU A 16 10.76 44.10 22.40
CA GLU A 16 9.34 44.00 22.76
C GLU A 16 8.89 42.55 22.98
N GLN A 17 9.44 41.59 22.22
CA GLN A 17 9.15 40.16 22.44
C GLN A 17 9.81 39.65 23.72
N VAL A 18 11.00 40.15 24.06
CA VAL A 18 11.68 39.81 25.31
C VAL A 18 10.93 40.37 26.52
N ASP A 19 10.41 41.59 26.42
CA ASP A 19 9.60 42.23 27.49
C ASP A 19 8.35 41.42 27.84
N GLN A 20 7.68 40.84 26.82
CA GLN A 20 6.50 39.99 27.00
C GLN A 20 6.78 38.68 27.76
N LEU A 21 8.05 38.28 27.93
CA LEU A 21 8.43 37.05 28.65
C LEU A 21 8.63 37.26 30.15
N TYR A 22 8.70 38.50 30.63
CA TYR A 22 8.93 38.82 32.04
C TYR A 22 7.66 39.42 32.68
N ASP A 23 7.29 38.89 33.83
CA ASP A 23 6.12 39.31 34.60
C ASP A 23 6.45 39.41 36.10
N ASP A 24 5.43 39.65 36.93
CA ASP A 24 5.59 39.70 38.39
C ASP A 24 6.02 38.35 39.02
N ASN A 25 5.95 37.23 38.29
CA ASN A 25 6.40 35.93 38.77
C ASN A 25 7.92 35.76 38.64
N PHE A 26 8.52 36.29 37.57
CA PHE A 26 9.98 36.37 37.43
C PHE A 26 10.40 37.76 36.92
N PRO A 27 10.66 38.71 37.83
CA PRO A 27 10.98 40.09 37.47
C PRO A 27 12.25 40.20 36.61
N MET A 28 12.19 41.00 35.55
CA MET A 28 13.31 41.23 34.61
C MET A 28 14.57 41.74 35.32
N GLU A 29 14.43 42.44 36.46
CA GLU A 29 15.55 42.90 37.27
C GLU A 29 16.41 41.74 37.81
N ILE A 30 15.79 40.59 38.13
CA ILE A 30 16.54 39.39 38.53
C ILE A 30 17.38 38.91 37.35
N ARG A 31 16.76 38.83 36.16
CA ARG A 31 17.46 38.43 34.94
C ARG A 31 18.62 39.36 34.64
N GLN A 32 18.44 40.66 34.78
CA GLN A 32 19.45 41.67 34.47
C GLN A 32 20.65 41.59 35.43
N TYR A 33 20.40 41.62 36.75
CA TYR A 33 21.47 41.71 37.75
C TYR A 33 22.14 40.38 38.08
N LEU A 34 21.46 39.26 37.81
CA LEU A 34 21.99 37.90 38.03
C LEU A 34 22.19 37.12 36.72
N SER A 35 22.20 37.80 35.57
CA SER A 35 22.32 37.17 34.23
C SER A 35 23.44 36.13 34.13
N ALA A 36 24.65 36.50 34.58
CA ALA A 36 25.81 35.61 34.56
C ALA A 36 25.69 34.40 35.50
N TRP A 37 25.01 34.55 36.64
CA TRP A 37 24.77 33.44 37.57
C TRP A 37 23.65 32.54 37.04
N ILE A 38 22.58 33.10 36.48
CA ILE A 38 21.49 32.31 35.90
C ILE A 38 22.02 31.45 34.75
N GLU A 39 22.79 32.04 33.84
CA GLU A 39 23.30 31.33 32.65
C GLU A 39 24.41 30.32 32.96
N SER A 40 24.99 30.34 34.16
CA SER A 40 26.00 29.35 34.55
C SER A 40 25.41 28.02 35.06
N HIS A 41 24.08 27.92 35.18
CA HIS A 41 23.40 26.74 35.71
C HIS A 41 22.61 26.00 34.62
N ASP A 42 22.62 24.68 34.72
CA ASP A 42 21.82 23.78 33.88
C ASP A 42 20.40 23.68 34.46
N TRP A 43 19.49 24.52 33.96
CA TRP A 43 18.11 24.56 34.46
C TRP A 43 17.27 23.36 34.03
N ASP A 44 17.65 22.64 32.97
CA ASP A 44 16.96 21.43 32.54
C ASP A 44 17.19 20.30 33.56
N MET A 45 18.40 20.18 34.09
CA MET A 45 18.70 19.25 35.18
C MET A 45 18.01 19.67 36.49
N VAL A 46 17.86 20.97 36.75
CA VAL A 46 17.19 21.49 37.96
C VAL A 46 15.67 21.25 37.90
N ALA A 47 15.05 21.38 36.73
CA ALA A 47 13.61 21.16 36.55
C ALA A 47 13.17 19.70 36.77
N THR A 48 14.10 18.74 36.67
CA THR A 48 13.84 17.31 36.86
C THR A 48 14.04 16.82 38.30
N SER A 49 14.58 17.66 39.21
CA SER A 49 14.93 17.25 40.57
C SER A 49 14.49 18.29 41.62
N ASP A 50 13.47 17.96 42.41
CA ASP A 50 12.92 18.82 43.46
C ASP A 50 13.97 19.22 44.52
N SER A 51 14.87 18.31 44.90
CA SER A 51 15.91 18.60 45.88
C SER A 51 16.94 19.59 45.35
N LEU A 52 17.31 19.47 44.07
CA LEU A 52 18.21 20.41 43.41
C LEU A 52 17.52 21.77 43.18
N ALA A 53 16.23 21.79 42.85
CA ALA A 53 15.44 23.01 42.72
C ALA A 53 15.36 23.80 44.03
N VAL A 54 15.15 23.12 45.17
CA VAL A 54 15.15 23.77 46.50
C VAL A 54 16.52 24.37 46.83
N VAL A 55 17.61 23.64 46.58
CA VAL A 55 18.97 24.15 46.80
C VAL A 55 19.23 25.39 45.93
N ARG A 56 18.90 25.32 44.64
CA ARG A 56 19.10 26.44 43.71
C ARG A 56 18.23 27.65 44.01
N PHE A 57 17.04 27.44 44.56
CA PHE A 57 16.18 28.52 45.03
C PHE A 57 16.81 29.25 46.23
N HIS A 58 17.36 28.53 47.20
CA HIS A 58 18.09 29.13 48.31
C HIS A 58 19.38 29.85 47.83
N ASP A 59 20.10 29.29 46.86
CA ASP A 59 21.25 29.95 46.24
C ASP A 59 20.84 31.26 45.55
N LEU A 60 19.72 31.30 44.83
CA LEU A 60 19.17 32.51 44.21
C LEU A 60 18.86 33.59 45.25
N LEU A 61 18.23 33.22 46.37
CA LEU A 61 17.95 34.15 47.47
C LEU A 61 19.25 34.72 48.08
N ALA A 62 20.28 33.90 48.22
CA ALA A 62 21.60 34.33 48.68
C ALA A 62 22.27 35.29 47.68
N GLN A 63 22.14 35.06 46.37
CA GLN A 63 22.63 35.98 45.35
C GLN A 63 21.90 37.32 45.38
N LEU A 64 20.59 37.33 45.64
CA LEU A 64 19.83 38.58 45.84
C LEU A 64 20.32 39.36 47.06
N ASP A 65 20.75 38.69 48.14
CA ASP A 65 21.35 39.35 49.30
C ASP A 65 22.72 39.97 48.99
N VAL A 66 23.52 39.30 48.18
CA VAL A 66 24.80 39.84 47.70
C VAL A 66 24.55 41.08 46.83
N GLN A 67 23.58 41.05 45.92
CA GLN A 67 23.24 42.21 45.08
C GLN A 67 22.65 43.36 45.90
N TYR A 68 21.78 43.06 46.87
CA TYR A 68 21.26 44.04 47.81
C TYR A 68 22.40 44.75 48.56
N SER A 69 23.42 44.00 48.99
CA SER A 69 24.59 44.55 49.68
C SER A 69 25.45 45.43 48.78
N ARG A 70 25.59 45.06 47.49
CA ARG A 70 26.29 45.89 46.48
C ARG A 70 25.56 47.21 46.24
N PHE A 71 24.23 47.19 46.07
CA PHE A 71 23.46 48.42 45.90
C PHE A 71 23.44 49.30 47.17
N ALA A 72 23.59 48.71 48.34
CA ALA A 72 23.78 49.46 49.59
C ALA A 72 25.10 50.23 49.61
N LEU A 73 26.19 49.64 49.11
CA LEU A 73 27.50 50.30 49.00
C LEU A 73 27.49 51.43 47.97
N GLU A 74 26.70 51.28 46.91
CA GLU A 74 26.53 52.28 45.84
C GLU A 74 25.52 53.39 46.19
N ASN A 75 24.93 53.38 47.39
CA ASN A 75 23.87 54.29 47.84
C ASN A 75 22.65 54.37 46.91
N ASN A 76 22.36 53.31 46.14
CA ASN A 76 21.23 53.28 45.22
C ASN A 76 19.94 52.80 45.92
N PHE A 77 19.26 53.74 46.58
CA PHE A 77 18.05 53.46 47.37
C PHE A 77 16.93 52.78 46.55
N LEU A 78 16.75 53.17 45.28
CA LEU A 78 15.69 52.62 44.41
C LEU A 78 15.92 51.14 44.11
N LEU A 79 17.13 50.78 43.65
CA LEU A 79 17.47 49.39 43.35
C LEU A 79 17.50 48.53 44.61
N GLN A 80 17.94 49.10 45.73
CA GLN A 80 17.90 48.45 47.04
C GLN A 80 16.45 48.14 47.48
N HIS A 81 15.51 49.08 47.28
CA HIS A 81 14.09 48.88 47.54
C HIS A 81 13.50 47.79 46.62
N ASN A 82 13.81 47.85 45.31
CA ASN A 82 13.30 46.91 44.32
C ASN A 82 13.77 45.48 44.60
N ILE A 83 15.08 45.25 44.81
CA ILE A 83 15.61 43.92 45.16
C ILE A 83 15.01 43.40 46.48
N ARG A 84 14.82 44.27 47.48
CA ARG A 84 14.18 43.89 48.75
C ARG A 84 12.71 43.50 48.54
N LYS A 85 11.97 44.21 47.69
CA LYS A 85 10.58 43.89 47.34
C LYS A 85 10.50 42.57 46.57
N ILE A 86 11.37 42.38 45.58
CA ILE A 86 11.48 41.14 44.80
C ILE A 86 11.81 39.96 45.70
N LYS A 87 12.81 40.09 46.57
CA LYS A 87 13.17 39.05 47.54
C LYS A 87 12.00 38.70 48.46
N ARG A 88 11.26 39.71 48.96
CA ARG A 88 10.05 39.46 49.77
C ARG A 88 8.95 38.75 48.97
N ASN A 89 8.71 39.14 47.73
CA ASN A 89 7.71 38.47 46.88
C ASN A 89 8.09 37.00 46.63
N LEU A 90 9.37 36.71 46.43
CA LEU A 90 9.90 35.35 46.30
C LEU A 90 9.86 34.58 47.63
N GLN A 91 10.09 35.25 48.76
CA GLN A 91 10.09 34.68 50.13
C GLN A 91 8.72 34.55 50.80
N VAL A 92 7.68 35.21 50.29
CA VAL A 92 6.28 34.92 50.66
C VAL A 92 5.80 33.65 49.94
N ARG A 93 6.52 33.22 48.89
CA ARG A 93 6.22 32.05 48.08
C ARG A 93 6.94 30.72 48.41
N PRO A 94 7.72 30.51 49.49
CA PRO A 94 8.18 29.19 49.91
C PRO A 94 7.65 28.87 51.32
N GLY A 95 6.53 28.14 51.40
CA GLY A 95 6.18 27.39 52.61
C GLY A 95 4.90 27.78 53.37
N SER A 96 4.02 28.61 52.83
CA SER A 96 2.71 28.87 53.45
C SER A 96 1.61 28.80 52.39
N ASN A 97 0.92 27.65 52.38
CA ASN A 97 -0.32 27.29 51.68
C ASN A 97 -0.14 26.03 50.83
N SER A 98 0.08 24.89 51.48
CA SER A 98 -0.09 23.60 50.81
C SER A 98 -1.46 23.53 50.13
N GLU A 99 -2.50 24.14 50.74
CA GLU A 99 -3.86 24.23 50.18
C GLU A 99 -3.98 25.04 48.88
N LEU A 100 -3.37 26.23 48.76
CA LEU A 100 -3.47 27.04 47.53
C LEU A 100 -2.58 26.51 46.40
N ILE A 101 -1.44 25.89 46.73
CA ILE A 101 -0.58 25.19 45.76
C ILE A 101 -1.29 23.94 45.24
N TYR A 102 -1.93 23.15 46.13
CA TYR A 102 -2.72 21.99 45.71
C TYR A 102 -3.92 22.41 44.84
N LYS A 103 -4.64 23.47 45.23
CA LYS A 103 -5.77 24.04 44.47
C LYS A 103 -5.37 24.57 43.09
N GLY A 104 -4.26 25.31 43.01
CA GLY A 104 -3.75 25.85 41.75
C GLY A 104 -3.22 24.75 40.82
N ASN A 105 -2.45 23.80 41.36
CA ASN A 105 -1.85 22.73 40.56
C ASN A 105 -2.90 21.71 40.06
N THR A 106 -3.92 21.40 40.87
CA THR A 106 -4.99 20.47 40.44
C THR A 106 -5.79 21.03 39.27
N GLN A 107 -6.14 22.32 39.29
CA GLN A 107 -6.81 22.95 38.15
C GLN A 107 -5.94 22.95 36.88
N VAL A 108 -4.63 23.22 37.01
CA VAL A 108 -3.69 23.19 35.88
C VAL A 108 -3.60 21.78 35.29
N VAL A 109 -3.48 20.75 36.13
CA VAL A 109 -3.41 19.35 35.67
C VAL A 109 -4.71 18.94 34.97
N VAL A 110 -5.89 19.29 35.51
CA VAL A 110 -7.18 19.01 34.88
C VAL A 110 -7.29 19.69 33.50
N ASN A 111 -6.85 20.94 33.38
CA ASN A 111 -6.85 21.65 32.10
C ASN A 111 -5.88 21.02 31.10
N GLN A 112 -4.66 20.67 31.52
CA GLN A 112 -3.68 19.98 30.68
C GLN A 112 -4.18 18.62 30.18
N ILE A 113 -4.83 17.84 31.04
CA ILE A 113 -5.45 16.57 30.64
C ILE A 113 -6.54 16.83 29.59
N SER A 114 -7.38 17.85 29.79
CA SER A 114 -8.40 18.23 28.81
C SER A 114 -7.79 18.61 27.45
N ASP A 115 -6.70 19.38 27.44
CA ASP A 115 -5.99 19.79 26.23
C ASP A 115 -5.36 18.59 25.51
N ILE A 116 -4.75 17.67 26.26
CA ILE A 116 -4.20 16.42 25.70
C ILE A 116 -5.31 15.59 25.06
N LEU A 117 -6.48 15.48 25.70
CA LEU A 117 -7.62 14.76 25.13
C LEU A 117 -8.16 15.45 23.86
N CYS A 118 -8.16 16.78 23.79
CA CYS A 118 -8.50 17.52 22.57
C CYS A 118 -7.52 17.22 21.42
N LEU A 119 -6.22 17.20 21.70
CA LEU A 119 -5.21 16.87 20.69
C LEU A 119 -5.32 15.40 20.25
N ALA A 120 -5.52 14.47 21.20
CA ALA A 120 -5.70 13.06 20.91
C ALA A 120 -6.94 12.81 20.03
N GLU A 121 -8.03 13.53 20.27
CA GLU A 121 -9.24 13.49 19.45
C GLU A 121 -9.00 13.95 18.02
N GLN A 122 -8.26 15.06 17.82
CA GLN A 122 -7.91 15.55 16.49
C GLN A 122 -7.02 14.57 15.73
N ILE A 123 -6.00 14.01 16.39
CA ILE A 123 -5.09 13.03 15.78
C ILE A 123 -5.86 11.76 15.44
N GLN A 124 -6.67 11.25 16.37
CA GLN A 124 -7.53 10.09 16.14
C GLN A 124 -8.45 10.30 14.94
N PHE A 125 -9.09 11.47 14.84
CA PHE A 125 -9.99 11.79 13.74
C PHE A 125 -9.26 11.68 12.40
N ASN A 126 -8.08 12.29 12.28
CA ASN A 126 -7.27 12.21 11.06
C ASN A 126 -6.83 10.77 10.74
N LEU A 127 -6.37 10.02 11.76
CA LEU A 127 -5.96 8.63 11.59
C LEU A 127 -7.10 7.74 11.05
N VAL A 128 -8.30 7.89 11.62
CA VAL A 128 -9.45 7.03 11.29
C VAL A 128 -10.14 7.46 9.99
N THR A 129 -10.22 8.76 9.71
CA THR A 129 -10.99 9.28 8.56
C THR A 129 -10.17 9.48 7.30
N VAL A 130 -8.85 9.64 7.41
CA VAL A 130 -7.96 9.89 6.26
C VAL A 130 -7.00 8.72 6.08
N GLU A 131 -6.13 8.49 7.07
CA GLU A 131 -4.99 7.57 6.91
C GLU A 131 -5.42 6.10 6.72
N VAL A 132 -6.37 5.61 7.55
CA VAL A 132 -6.88 4.23 7.44
C VAL A 132 -7.61 4.01 6.10
N PRO A 133 -8.55 4.86 5.67
CA PRO A 133 -9.18 4.72 4.35
C PRO A 133 -8.19 4.78 3.19
N GLU A 134 -7.21 5.69 3.23
CA GLU A 134 -6.18 5.76 2.19
C GLU A 134 -5.31 4.50 2.16
N TRP A 135 -4.92 3.97 3.31
CA TRP A 135 -4.21 2.69 3.37
C TRP A 135 -5.07 1.54 2.85
N LYS A 136 -6.37 1.47 3.21
CA LYS A 136 -7.29 0.44 2.68
C LYS A 136 -7.40 0.53 1.16
N HIS A 137 -7.45 1.73 0.60
CA HIS A 137 -7.46 1.95 -0.85
C HIS A 137 -6.14 1.53 -1.51
N ARG A 138 -4.99 1.83 -0.90
CA ARG A 138 -3.68 1.34 -1.37
C ARG A 138 -3.58 -0.17 -1.32
N GLN A 139 -4.06 -0.80 -0.24
CA GLN A 139 -4.12 -2.26 -0.13
C GLN A 139 -4.99 -2.87 -1.24
N GLN A 140 -6.16 -2.29 -1.49
CA GLN A 140 -7.06 -2.70 -2.56
C GLN A 140 -6.39 -2.65 -3.94
N ILE A 141 -5.71 -1.55 -4.26
CA ILE A 141 -4.94 -1.39 -5.50
C ILE A 141 -3.79 -2.39 -5.58
N ALA A 142 -3.04 -2.59 -4.48
CA ALA A 142 -1.95 -3.55 -4.42
C ALA A 142 -2.45 -4.99 -4.66
N CYS A 143 -3.62 -5.34 -4.13
CA CYS A 143 -4.23 -6.65 -4.35
C CYS A 143 -4.54 -6.94 -5.82
N ILE A 144 -4.87 -5.93 -6.63
CA ILE A 144 -5.09 -6.09 -8.08
C ILE A 144 -3.81 -5.93 -8.91
N GLY A 145 -2.63 -5.88 -8.29
CA GLY A 145 -1.32 -5.83 -8.96
C GLY A 145 -0.71 -4.43 -9.06
N GLY A 146 -1.30 -3.42 -8.42
CA GLY A 146 -0.73 -2.09 -8.33
C GLY A 146 0.53 -1.99 -7.45
N PRO A 147 1.05 -0.78 -7.20
CA PRO A 147 2.32 -0.59 -6.49
C PRO A 147 2.27 -1.12 -5.05
N PRO A 148 3.37 -1.72 -4.53
CA PRO A 148 3.39 -2.45 -3.26
C PRO A 148 3.39 -1.58 -1.98
N ASN A 149 3.00 -0.31 -2.04
CA ASN A 149 3.13 0.64 -0.92
C ASN A 149 2.00 0.51 0.13
N ALA A 150 1.89 -0.65 0.78
CA ALA A 150 0.84 -0.97 1.75
C ALA A 150 1.35 -1.48 3.12
N CYS A 151 2.57 -1.14 3.55
CA CYS A 151 3.03 -1.50 4.91
C CYS A 151 2.20 -0.79 5.99
N LEU A 152 1.98 -1.49 7.11
CA LEU A 152 1.23 -0.97 8.25
C LEU A 152 2.10 -0.26 9.28
N ASP A 153 3.43 -0.41 9.22
CA ASP A 153 4.36 0.01 10.27
C ASP A 153 4.14 1.45 10.75
N GLN A 154 3.97 2.40 9.83
CA GLN A 154 3.74 3.79 10.17
C GLN A 154 2.39 4.02 10.88
N LEU A 155 1.33 3.37 10.39
CA LEU A 155 0.02 3.43 11.03
C LEU A 155 0.04 2.76 12.39
N GLN A 156 0.69 1.60 12.51
CA GLN A 156 0.84 0.90 13.77
C GLN A 156 1.55 1.78 14.79
N ILE A 157 2.65 2.46 14.42
CA ILE A 157 3.35 3.40 15.31
C ILE A 157 2.42 4.51 15.79
N TRP A 158 1.65 5.14 14.89
CA TRP A 158 0.74 6.22 15.26
C TRP A 158 -0.42 5.75 16.15
N PHE A 159 -1.05 4.63 15.80
CA PHE A 159 -2.13 4.06 16.59
C PHE A 159 -1.64 3.64 17.98
N THR A 160 -0.47 2.98 18.07
CA THR A 160 0.13 2.58 19.34
C THR A 160 0.49 3.80 20.20
N ALA A 161 1.11 4.83 19.63
CA ALA A 161 1.47 6.04 20.39
C ALA A 161 0.25 6.77 20.97
N VAL A 162 -0.84 6.90 20.19
CA VAL A 162 -2.09 7.51 20.70
C VAL A 162 -2.75 6.61 21.75
N ALA A 163 -2.75 5.29 21.53
CA ALA A 163 -3.29 4.32 22.49
C ALA A 163 -2.55 4.36 23.83
N GLU A 164 -1.21 4.39 23.81
CA GLU A 164 -0.36 4.52 24.98
C GLU A 164 -0.59 5.86 25.70
N GLY A 165 -0.66 6.97 24.96
CA GLY A 165 -0.99 8.28 25.52
C GLY A 165 -2.34 8.30 26.24
N LEU A 166 -3.39 7.70 25.64
CA LEU A 166 -4.72 7.59 26.25
C LEU A 166 -4.72 6.68 27.49
N GLN A 167 -3.96 5.58 27.48
CA GLN A 167 -3.81 4.72 28.66
C GLN A 167 -3.05 5.41 29.78
N GLN A 168 -2.02 6.20 29.45
CA GLN A 168 -1.29 7.00 30.43
C GLN A 168 -2.20 8.05 31.06
N VAL A 169 -3.03 8.74 30.27
CA VAL A 169 -4.06 9.68 30.80
C VAL A 169 -5.02 8.97 31.75
N ARG A 170 -5.50 7.76 31.42
CA ARG A 170 -6.33 6.96 32.34
C ARG A 170 -5.61 6.63 33.64
N GLN A 171 -4.32 6.33 33.61
CA GLN A 171 -3.53 6.08 34.82
C GLN A 171 -3.40 7.35 35.68
N GLN A 172 -3.16 8.51 35.05
CA GLN A 172 -3.11 9.80 35.76
C GLN A 172 -4.45 10.14 36.41
N LEU A 173 -5.58 9.87 35.75
CA LEU A 173 -6.92 10.07 36.32
C LEU A 173 -7.17 9.17 37.53
N LYS A 174 -6.67 7.92 37.53
CA LYS A 174 -6.72 7.04 38.72
C LYS A 174 -5.86 7.56 39.86
N MET A 175 -4.67 8.08 39.57
CA MET A 175 -3.82 8.70 40.60
C MET A 175 -4.48 9.95 41.19
N LEU A 176 -5.14 10.78 40.36
CA LEU A 176 -5.94 11.91 40.85
C LEU A 176 -7.08 11.46 41.76
N GLN A 177 -7.71 10.31 41.47
CA GLN A 177 -8.72 9.72 42.34
C GLN A 177 -8.16 9.27 43.70
N GLU A 178 -6.97 8.67 43.74
CA GLU A 178 -6.32 8.31 45.00
C GLU A 178 -5.94 9.55 45.82
N LEU A 179 -5.60 10.66 45.17
CA LEU A 179 -5.32 11.94 45.83
C LEU A 179 -6.59 12.59 46.37
N GLU A 180 -7.68 12.58 45.61
CA GLU A 180 -9.01 13.02 46.02
C GLU A 180 -9.46 12.27 47.30
N GLN A 181 -9.25 10.96 47.36
CA GLN A 181 -9.57 10.15 48.56
C GLN A 181 -8.76 10.57 49.80
N LYS A 182 -7.55 11.09 49.62
CA LYS A 182 -6.70 11.56 50.72
C LYS A 182 -7.06 12.97 51.17
N TYR A 183 -7.48 13.82 50.24
CA TYR A 183 -7.80 15.22 50.49
C TYR A 183 -8.75 15.78 49.41
N THR A 184 -9.90 16.32 49.83
CA THR A 184 -10.94 16.92 48.96
C THR A 184 -11.45 18.21 49.62
N TYR A 185 -11.94 19.15 48.82
CA TYR A 185 -12.51 20.43 49.28
C TYR A 185 -13.74 20.86 48.46
N GLU A 186 -14.44 21.90 48.92
CA GLU A 186 -15.62 22.44 48.24
C GLU A 186 -15.23 23.05 46.87
N ASN A 187 -15.88 22.60 45.79
CA ASN A 187 -15.53 22.92 44.40
C ASN A 187 -14.15 22.41 43.94
N ASP A 188 -13.73 21.23 44.38
CA ASP A 188 -12.54 20.57 43.84
C ASP A 188 -12.69 20.29 42.32
N PRO A 189 -11.81 20.84 41.46
CA PRO A 189 -11.85 20.60 40.02
C PRO A 189 -11.62 19.13 39.67
N VAL A 190 -10.95 18.35 40.53
CA VAL A 190 -10.84 16.90 40.34
C VAL A 190 -12.21 16.26 40.46
N THR A 191 -12.95 16.53 41.54
CA THR A 191 -14.30 15.98 41.74
C THR A 191 -15.29 16.41 40.66
N GLN A 192 -15.18 17.66 40.17
CA GLN A 192 -16.06 18.19 39.13
C GLN A 192 -15.74 17.67 37.71
N GLY A 193 -14.47 17.57 37.35
CA GLY A 193 -14.04 17.25 35.98
C GLY A 193 -13.72 15.79 35.71
N LYS A 194 -13.40 15.00 36.75
CA LYS A 194 -12.88 13.64 36.62
C LYS A 194 -13.77 12.70 35.83
N SER A 195 -15.06 12.60 36.15
CA SER A 195 -15.95 11.64 35.49
C SER A 195 -16.06 11.93 33.99
N ALA A 196 -16.13 13.20 33.61
CA ALA A 196 -16.20 13.61 32.21
C ALA A 196 -14.89 13.33 31.47
N LEU A 197 -13.74 13.61 32.09
CA LEU A 197 -12.43 13.31 31.50
C LEU A 197 -12.19 11.80 31.35
N GLU A 198 -12.60 11.00 32.32
CA GLU A 198 -12.47 9.54 32.27
C GLU A 198 -13.37 8.94 31.18
N GLU A 199 -14.62 9.39 31.09
CA GLU A 199 -15.55 8.95 30.05
C GLU A 199 -15.05 9.35 28.66
N ARG A 200 -14.54 10.58 28.49
CA ARG A 200 -13.96 11.05 27.23
C ARG A 200 -12.72 10.25 26.84
N ALA A 201 -11.79 10.02 27.77
CA ALA A 201 -10.60 9.20 27.52
C ALA A 201 -10.96 7.75 27.13
N LEU A 202 -11.96 7.17 27.80
CA LEU A 202 -12.46 5.83 27.49
C LEU A 202 -13.14 5.77 26.12
N ALA A 203 -13.97 6.77 25.78
CA ALA A 203 -14.63 6.86 24.48
C ALA A 203 -13.62 6.97 23.34
N LEU A 204 -12.62 7.85 23.49
CA LEU A 204 -11.51 7.97 22.54
C LEU A 204 -10.76 6.65 22.42
N PHE A 205 -10.39 6.00 23.52
CA PHE A 205 -9.68 4.72 23.47
C PHE A 205 -10.50 3.62 22.78
N LYS A 206 -11.80 3.51 23.10
CA LYS A 206 -12.71 2.56 22.44
C LYS A 206 -12.79 2.80 20.94
N TYR A 207 -12.97 4.05 20.52
CA TYR A 207 -13.06 4.40 19.11
C TYR A 207 -11.75 4.11 18.36
N LEU A 208 -10.60 4.34 18.99
CA LEU A 208 -9.29 4.03 18.41
C LEU A 208 -9.13 2.53 18.17
N ILE A 209 -9.43 1.71 19.18
CA ILE A 209 -9.24 0.25 19.14
C ILE A 209 -10.24 -0.42 18.17
N VAL A 210 -11.48 0.08 18.08
CA VAL A 210 -12.44 -0.41 17.08
C VAL A 210 -11.95 -0.16 15.66
N ASN A 211 -11.24 0.94 15.41
CA ASN A 211 -10.72 1.27 14.08
C ASN A 211 -9.31 0.73 13.81
N SER A 212 -8.63 0.15 14.81
CA SER A 212 -7.30 -0.44 14.65
C SER A 212 -7.34 -1.86 14.08
N ILE A 213 -8.47 -2.57 14.20
CA ILE A 213 -8.60 -3.93 13.68
C ILE A 213 -8.86 -3.92 12.16
N VAL A 214 -7.87 -4.38 11.41
CA VAL A 214 -7.90 -4.41 9.94
C VAL A 214 -7.44 -5.76 9.42
N VAL A 215 -7.87 -6.12 8.22
CA VAL A 215 -7.39 -7.29 7.50
C VAL A 215 -6.07 -6.90 6.82
N GLU A 216 -4.92 -7.30 7.37
CA GLU A 216 -3.59 -6.99 6.80
C GLU A 216 -3.36 -7.70 5.45
N ARG A 217 -3.71 -8.99 5.36
CA ARG A 217 -3.60 -9.79 4.14
C ARG A 217 -4.96 -10.32 3.72
N GLN A 218 -5.41 -9.90 2.55
CA GLN A 218 -6.70 -10.33 2.01
C GLN A 218 -6.71 -11.84 1.71
N PRO A 219 -7.88 -12.51 1.76
CA PRO A 219 -7.98 -13.95 1.54
C PRO A 219 -7.38 -14.37 0.20
N CYS A 220 -6.45 -15.32 0.21
CA CYS A 220 -5.75 -15.75 -0.99
C CYS A 220 -5.45 -17.26 -0.94
N MET A 221 -5.57 -17.94 -2.08
CA MET A 221 -5.17 -19.34 -2.20
C MET A 221 -3.64 -19.45 -2.35
N PRO A 222 -2.94 -20.27 -1.55
CA PRO A 222 -1.49 -20.47 -1.69
C PRO A 222 -1.07 -21.02 -3.06
N THR A 223 -1.95 -21.78 -3.73
CA THR A 223 -1.70 -22.31 -5.07
C THR A 223 -1.79 -21.25 -6.18
N HIS A 224 -2.43 -20.11 -5.91
CA HIS A 224 -2.65 -19.02 -6.86
C HIS A 224 -2.40 -17.65 -6.20
N PRO A 225 -1.14 -17.35 -5.79
CA PRO A 225 -0.83 -16.12 -5.05
C PRO A 225 -1.04 -14.83 -5.88
N GLN A 226 -1.09 -14.95 -7.21
CA GLN A 226 -1.31 -13.83 -8.13
C GLN A 226 -2.79 -13.39 -8.23
N ARG A 227 -3.71 -14.09 -7.55
CA ARG A 227 -5.16 -13.90 -7.67
C ARG A 227 -5.81 -13.90 -6.28
N PRO A 228 -5.55 -12.87 -5.44
CA PRO A 228 -6.22 -12.74 -4.15
C PRO A 228 -7.74 -12.54 -4.34
N MET A 229 -8.50 -12.73 -3.26
CA MET A 229 -9.97 -12.62 -3.19
C MET A 229 -10.77 -13.59 -4.07
N VAL A 230 -10.12 -14.50 -4.81
CA VAL A 230 -10.80 -15.62 -5.46
C VAL A 230 -10.50 -16.89 -4.68
N LEU A 231 -11.55 -17.54 -4.17
CA LEU A 231 -11.43 -18.74 -3.35
C LEU A 231 -12.15 -19.93 -4.01
N LYS A 232 -11.49 -21.08 -4.06
CA LYS A 232 -12.10 -22.32 -4.55
C LYS A 232 -12.79 -23.06 -3.40
N THR A 233 -13.98 -23.61 -3.66
CA THR A 233 -14.63 -24.51 -2.72
C THR A 233 -13.82 -25.79 -2.49
N GLY A 234 -13.70 -26.19 -1.23
CA GLY A 234 -13.07 -27.40 -0.75
C GLY A 234 -14.04 -28.29 0.02
N CYS A 235 -13.52 -29.38 0.59
CA CYS A 235 -14.35 -30.40 1.22
C CYS A 235 -14.54 -30.20 2.74
N TYR A 236 -13.61 -29.53 3.44
CA TYR A 236 -13.60 -29.48 4.91
C TYR A 236 -13.02 -28.16 5.48
N THR A 237 -13.74 -27.50 6.38
CA THR A 237 -13.23 -26.37 7.16
C THR A 237 -12.52 -26.90 8.41
N LEU A 238 -11.22 -26.59 8.59
CA LEU A 238 -10.42 -27.20 9.67
C LEU A 238 -10.36 -26.36 10.95
N GLN A 239 -10.37 -25.02 10.85
CA GLN A 239 -10.21 -24.14 12.02
C GLN A 239 -10.84 -22.76 11.78
N THR A 240 -11.80 -22.36 12.62
CA THR A 240 -12.52 -21.08 12.54
C THR A 240 -12.13 -20.08 13.64
N GLN A 241 -11.23 -20.47 14.54
CA GLN A 241 -10.76 -19.65 15.66
C GLN A 241 -9.23 -19.59 15.67
N CYS A 242 -8.70 -18.38 15.85
CA CYS A 242 -7.27 -18.14 16.01
C CYS A 242 -7.06 -17.08 17.10
N VAL A 243 -5.94 -17.17 17.81
CA VAL A 243 -5.56 -16.21 18.85
C VAL A 243 -4.57 -15.23 18.25
N MET A 244 -4.76 -13.94 18.54
CA MET A 244 -3.80 -12.90 18.14
C MET A 244 -2.52 -13.04 18.96
N ASN A 245 -1.39 -13.15 18.28
CA ASN A 245 -0.07 -13.30 18.88
C ASN A 245 0.86 -12.18 18.38
N MET A 246 1.90 -11.91 19.15
CA MET A 246 2.97 -11.00 18.73
C MET A 246 3.89 -11.73 17.76
N GLU A 247 4.06 -11.18 16.56
CA GLU A 247 4.99 -11.71 15.56
C GLU A 247 6.40 -11.12 15.77
N GLU A 248 7.44 -11.98 15.78
CA GLU A 248 8.82 -11.58 16.12
C GLU A 248 9.48 -10.67 15.06
N SER A 249 8.97 -10.63 13.83
CA SER A 249 9.59 -9.96 12.69
C SER A 249 9.34 -8.45 12.64
N ASN A 250 8.17 -8.00 13.09
CA ASN A 250 7.70 -6.62 13.07
C ASN A 250 7.09 -6.16 14.41
N GLY A 251 6.97 -7.07 15.39
CA GLY A 251 6.30 -6.77 16.65
C GLY A 251 4.81 -6.43 16.48
N SER A 252 4.16 -6.91 15.43
CA SER A 252 2.72 -6.69 15.22
C SER A 252 1.89 -7.71 16.01
N LEU A 253 0.71 -7.26 16.46
CA LEU A 253 -0.29 -8.14 17.07
C LEU A 253 -1.23 -8.63 15.98
N ALA A 254 -1.04 -9.87 15.52
CA ALA A 254 -1.77 -10.42 14.38
C ALA A 254 -2.27 -11.85 14.65
N ALA A 255 -3.36 -12.23 13.97
CA ALA A 255 -3.86 -13.59 13.93
C ALA A 255 -3.87 -14.09 12.48
N GLU A 256 -3.12 -15.15 12.21
CA GLU A 256 -3.07 -15.76 10.89
C GLU A 256 -3.96 -17.00 10.82
N PHE A 257 -4.94 -16.97 9.92
CA PHE A 257 -5.82 -18.12 9.66
C PHE A 257 -5.28 -18.95 8.50
N ARG A 258 -4.54 -20.02 8.82
CA ARG A 258 -4.13 -21.03 7.86
C ARG A 258 -5.18 -22.15 7.79
N HIS A 259 -5.26 -22.85 6.66
CA HIS A 259 -6.09 -24.05 6.49
C HIS A 259 -7.63 -23.82 6.52
N LEU A 260 -8.09 -22.63 6.14
CA LEU A 260 -9.51 -22.39 5.86
C LEU A 260 -9.92 -23.02 4.52
N GLN A 261 -11.06 -23.72 4.50
CA GLN A 261 -11.72 -24.13 3.26
C GLN A 261 -13.21 -23.81 3.34
N LEU A 262 -13.76 -23.39 2.20
CA LEU A 262 -15.18 -23.10 2.04
C LEU A 262 -15.91 -24.34 1.53
N LYS A 263 -17.06 -24.63 2.11
CA LYS A 263 -17.95 -25.71 1.66
C LYS A 263 -19.27 -25.11 1.20
N GLU A 264 -19.72 -25.53 0.01
CA GLU A 264 -21.04 -25.15 -0.48
C GLU A 264 -22.13 -25.82 0.38
N GLN A 265 -23.02 -25.02 0.97
CA GLN A 265 -24.16 -25.51 1.72
C GLN A 265 -25.39 -25.60 0.80
N LYS A 266 -25.67 -26.79 0.30
CA LYS A 266 -26.89 -27.05 -0.49
C LYS A 266 -28.08 -27.27 0.43
N ILE A 267 -29.04 -26.35 0.43
CA ILE A 267 -30.31 -26.52 1.12
C ILE A 267 -31.22 -27.38 0.22
N THR A 268 -31.67 -28.53 0.73
CA THR A 268 -32.59 -29.45 0.04
C THR A 268 -33.97 -28.79 -0.08
N GLY A 269 -34.33 -28.28 -1.26
CA GLY A 269 -35.71 -27.80 -1.52
C GLY A 269 -35.90 -26.78 -2.63
N ASN A 270 -34.92 -25.92 -2.93
CA ASN A 270 -35.03 -24.94 -4.01
C ASN A 270 -34.13 -25.31 -5.19
N ARG A 271 -34.72 -25.94 -6.21
CA ARG A 271 -34.07 -26.15 -7.53
C ARG A 271 -34.29 -24.95 -8.45
N SER A 272 -33.97 -23.76 -7.97
CA SER A 272 -33.87 -22.56 -8.81
C SER A 272 -32.89 -21.58 -8.18
N ASN A 273 -31.59 -21.90 -8.20
CA ASN A 273 -30.54 -20.89 -8.06
C ASN A 273 -30.41 -20.10 -9.37
N GLU A 274 -31.52 -19.58 -9.88
CA GLU A 274 -31.49 -18.56 -10.95
C GLU A 274 -31.51 -17.20 -10.28
N GLY A 275 -30.43 -16.89 -9.56
CA GLY A 275 -30.12 -15.49 -9.28
C GLY A 275 -29.84 -14.77 -10.60
N PRO A 276 -30.03 -13.44 -10.68
CA PRO A 276 -29.71 -12.67 -11.88
C PRO A 276 -28.20 -12.61 -12.18
N LEU A 277 -27.36 -13.04 -11.25
CA LEU A 277 -25.90 -13.02 -11.33
C LEU A 277 -25.36 -14.41 -11.65
N ILE A 278 -24.27 -14.45 -12.41
CA ILE A 278 -23.50 -15.68 -12.60
C ILE A 278 -22.62 -15.95 -11.38
N VAL A 279 -22.24 -17.20 -11.15
CA VAL A 279 -21.40 -17.61 -10.00
C VAL A 279 -20.13 -16.74 -9.83
N THR A 280 -19.53 -16.28 -10.92
CA THR A 280 -18.32 -15.44 -10.87
C THR A 280 -18.57 -13.96 -10.57
N GLU A 281 -19.83 -13.54 -10.51
CA GLU A 281 -20.29 -12.19 -10.17
C GLU A 281 -20.92 -12.14 -8.77
N GLU A 282 -21.12 -13.29 -8.11
CA GLU A 282 -21.58 -13.37 -6.74
C GLU A 282 -20.43 -13.03 -5.78
N LEU A 283 -20.64 -12.00 -4.97
CA LEU A 283 -19.68 -11.51 -4.00
C LEU A 283 -20.05 -11.96 -2.60
N HIS A 284 -19.05 -12.40 -1.85
CA HIS A 284 -19.17 -12.76 -0.44
C HIS A 284 -18.14 -11.97 0.39
N SER A 285 -18.29 -11.94 1.71
CA SER A 285 -17.31 -11.34 2.62
C SER A 285 -17.00 -12.29 3.77
N ILE A 286 -15.79 -12.22 4.30
CA ILE A 286 -15.39 -12.92 5.52
C ILE A 286 -15.36 -11.89 6.65
N SER A 287 -16.20 -12.08 7.66
CA SER A 287 -16.21 -11.28 8.88
C SER A 287 -15.30 -11.91 9.94
N PHE A 288 -14.56 -11.06 10.63
CA PHE A 288 -13.69 -11.41 11.74
C PHE A 288 -14.18 -10.68 12.98
N GLU A 289 -14.52 -11.45 14.01
CA GLU A 289 -15.07 -10.95 15.27
C GLU A 289 -14.12 -11.32 16.41
N THR A 290 -13.87 -10.38 17.30
CA THR A 290 -13.13 -10.61 18.54
C THR A 290 -13.61 -9.68 19.64
N GLN A 291 -13.26 -9.97 20.89
CA GLN A 291 -13.70 -9.20 22.04
C GLN A 291 -12.51 -8.90 22.96
N LEU A 292 -12.31 -7.63 23.28
CA LEU A 292 -11.34 -7.19 24.27
C LEU A 292 -12.01 -7.08 25.63
N CYS A 293 -11.57 -7.92 26.58
CA CYS A 293 -12.07 -7.95 27.96
C CYS A 293 -10.97 -7.53 28.94
N GLN A 294 -11.10 -6.34 29.52
CA GLN A 294 -10.24 -5.81 30.58
C GLN A 294 -11.09 -5.28 31.76
N PRO A 295 -10.53 -5.12 32.97
CA PRO A 295 -11.28 -4.58 34.12
C PRO A 295 -11.89 -3.21 33.81
N GLY A 296 -13.23 -3.14 33.74
CA GLY A 296 -13.96 -1.91 33.40
C GLY A 296 -13.98 -1.54 31.91
N LEU A 297 -13.51 -2.42 31.01
CA LEU A 297 -13.52 -2.21 29.57
C LEU A 297 -13.90 -3.50 28.83
N GLN A 298 -15.06 -3.48 28.18
CA GLN A 298 -15.47 -4.50 27.21
C GLN A 298 -15.70 -3.83 25.86
N VAL A 299 -15.03 -4.33 24.82
CA VAL A 299 -15.14 -3.81 23.46
C VAL A 299 -15.26 -4.99 22.51
N GLU A 300 -16.31 -4.99 21.70
CA GLU A 300 -16.47 -5.90 20.58
C GLU A 300 -15.81 -5.28 19.34
N LEU A 301 -15.01 -6.09 18.66
CA LEU A 301 -14.20 -5.70 17.53
C LEU A 301 -14.62 -6.54 16.33
N GLU A 302 -15.08 -5.88 15.29
CA GLU A 302 -15.51 -6.50 14.04
C GLU A 302 -14.77 -5.85 12.88
N THR A 303 -14.23 -6.69 12.00
CA THR A 303 -13.69 -6.25 10.71
C THR A 303 -14.04 -7.26 9.63
N MET A 304 -13.95 -6.85 8.37
CA MET A 304 -14.35 -7.70 7.26
C MET A 304 -13.40 -7.56 6.07
N SER A 305 -13.22 -8.67 5.36
CA SER A 305 -12.41 -8.71 4.15
C SER A 305 -13.02 -7.86 3.04
N LEU A 306 -12.20 -7.55 2.02
CA LEU A 306 -12.75 -7.13 0.74
C LEU A 306 -13.64 -8.24 0.15
N PRO A 307 -14.60 -7.89 -0.72
CA PRO A 307 -15.47 -8.89 -1.33
C PRO A 307 -14.70 -9.93 -2.13
N ILE A 308 -15.03 -11.18 -1.85
CA ILE A 308 -14.43 -12.36 -2.44
C ILE A 308 -15.40 -13.03 -3.43
N VAL A 309 -14.84 -13.70 -4.43
CA VAL A 309 -15.58 -14.53 -5.37
C VAL A 309 -15.27 -16.00 -5.08
N VAL A 310 -16.32 -16.82 -4.97
CA VAL A 310 -16.18 -18.24 -4.68
C VAL A 310 -16.38 -19.05 -5.96
N ILE A 311 -15.41 -19.89 -6.32
CA ILE A 311 -15.43 -20.71 -7.54
C ILE A 311 -15.50 -22.21 -7.21
N SER A 312 -16.12 -22.99 -8.09
CA SER A 312 -16.14 -24.45 -7.98
C SER A 312 -15.02 -25.11 -8.80
N ASN A 313 -14.66 -24.50 -9.93
CA ASN A 313 -13.64 -25.01 -10.85
C ASN A 313 -12.60 -23.92 -11.17
N ILE A 314 -11.34 -24.32 -11.34
CA ILE A 314 -10.21 -23.46 -11.71
C ILE A 314 -10.45 -22.79 -13.07
N SER A 315 -11.23 -23.41 -13.97
CA SER A 315 -11.61 -22.79 -15.24
C SER A 315 -12.38 -21.47 -15.09
N GLN A 316 -12.99 -21.22 -13.93
CA GLN A 316 -13.71 -19.98 -13.60
C GLN A 316 -12.78 -18.88 -13.06
N LEU A 317 -11.53 -19.21 -12.70
CA LEU A 317 -10.57 -18.28 -12.12
C LEU A 317 -10.35 -17.02 -12.97
N PRO A 318 -10.21 -17.08 -14.31
CA PRO A 318 -10.07 -15.89 -15.14
C PRO A 318 -11.27 -14.94 -15.03
N SER A 319 -12.49 -15.47 -15.10
CA SER A 319 -13.72 -14.68 -15.01
C SER A 319 -13.97 -14.14 -13.60
N ALA A 320 -13.70 -14.94 -12.57
CA ALA A 320 -13.81 -14.49 -11.18
C ALA A 320 -12.81 -13.36 -10.88
N TRP A 321 -11.58 -13.46 -11.42
CA TRP A 321 -10.59 -12.40 -11.30
C TRP A 321 -11.02 -11.12 -12.01
N ALA A 322 -11.71 -11.22 -13.15
CA ALA A 322 -12.28 -10.07 -13.82
C ALA A 322 -13.23 -9.28 -12.90
N SER A 323 -14.09 -10.00 -12.16
CA SER A 323 -15.02 -9.41 -11.22
C SER A 323 -14.29 -8.73 -10.06
N VAL A 324 -13.27 -9.39 -9.50
CA VAL A 324 -12.42 -8.83 -8.44
C VAL A 324 -11.72 -7.55 -8.92
N MET A 325 -11.15 -7.54 -10.12
CA MET A 325 -10.53 -6.33 -10.69
C MET A 325 -11.54 -5.22 -10.89
N TRP A 326 -12.71 -5.51 -11.45
CA TRP A 326 -13.73 -4.51 -11.74
C TRP A 326 -14.30 -3.86 -10.48
N TYR A 327 -14.53 -4.69 -9.44
CA TYR A 327 -14.93 -4.22 -8.12
C TYR A 327 -13.90 -3.27 -7.54
N ASN A 328 -12.65 -3.75 -7.42
CA ASN A 328 -11.61 -3.03 -6.71
C ASN A 328 -11.06 -1.81 -7.45
N MET A 329 -11.31 -1.72 -8.76
CA MET A 329 -10.98 -0.54 -9.56
C MET A 329 -11.98 0.61 -9.38
N LEU A 330 -13.26 0.29 -9.13
CA LEU A 330 -14.36 1.27 -9.24
C LEU A 330 -15.02 1.63 -7.91
N THR A 331 -14.86 0.82 -6.88
CA THR A 331 -15.43 1.10 -5.55
C THR A 331 -14.40 0.92 -4.45
N CYS A 332 -14.48 1.77 -3.43
CA CYS A 332 -13.74 1.65 -2.18
C CYS A 332 -14.61 1.08 -1.04
N GLU A 333 -15.88 0.78 -1.32
CA GLU A 333 -16.80 0.19 -0.34
C GLU A 333 -16.47 -1.29 -0.16
N SER A 334 -16.43 -1.77 1.08
CA SER A 334 -16.18 -3.19 1.38
C SER A 334 -17.47 -4.03 1.51
N LYS A 335 -18.64 -3.39 1.59
CA LYS A 335 -19.94 -4.03 1.91
C LYS A 335 -20.90 -4.20 0.72
N ASN A 336 -20.54 -3.69 -0.46
CA ASN A 336 -21.45 -3.69 -1.61
C ASN A 336 -21.44 -5.05 -2.34
N LEU A 337 -22.11 -6.05 -1.79
CA LEU A 337 -22.19 -7.39 -2.38
C LEU A 337 -23.08 -7.46 -3.63
N SER A 338 -23.97 -6.47 -3.81
CA SER A 338 -24.89 -6.36 -4.95
C SER A 338 -24.33 -5.55 -6.13
N PHE A 339 -23.03 -5.26 -6.12
CA PHE A 339 -22.35 -4.41 -7.10
C PHE A 339 -22.60 -4.81 -8.56
N PHE A 340 -22.64 -6.12 -8.87
CA PHE A 340 -22.83 -6.60 -10.23
C PHE A 340 -24.28 -6.59 -10.73
N LEU A 341 -25.27 -6.21 -9.91
CA LEU A 341 -26.64 -5.98 -10.38
C LEU A 341 -26.72 -4.75 -11.29
N SER A 342 -25.91 -3.73 -11.02
CA SER A 342 -25.79 -2.50 -11.82
C SER A 342 -24.34 -2.04 -11.84
N PRO A 343 -23.46 -2.73 -12.60
CA PRO A 343 -22.02 -2.47 -12.56
C PRO A 343 -21.72 -1.08 -13.16
N PRO A 344 -20.95 -0.23 -12.46
CA PRO A 344 -20.52 1.05 -12.99
C PRO A 344 -19.60 0.87 -14.21
N GLN A 345 -19.58 1.89 -15.05
CA GLN A 345 -18.70 1.94 -16.22
C GLN A 345 -17.32 2.44 -15.82
N ALA A 346 -16.27 1.81 -16.35
CA ALA A 346 -14.89 2.18 -16.07
C ALA A 346 -14.39 3.23 -17.06
N THR A 347 -13.55 4.16 -16.61
CA THR A 347 -12.80 5.02 -17.54
C THR A 347 -11.62 4.26 -18.12
N TRP A 348 -11.23 4.58 -19.37
CA TRP A 348 -10.06 3.96 -19.98
C TRP A 348 -8.76 4.22 -19.20
N ASN A 349 -8.60 5.41 -18.62
CA ASN A 349 -7.42 5.72 -17.81
C ASN A 349 -7.28 4.77 -16.62
N GLN A 350 -8.37 4.49 -15.90
CA GLN A 350 -8.36 3.51 -14.80
C GLN A 350 -8.08 2.09 -15.31
N LEU A 351 -8.77 1.65 -16.35
CA LEU A 351 -8.63 0.29 -16.87
C LEU A 351 -7.25 0.02 -17.48
N SER A 352 -6.69 0.99 -18.20
CA SER A 352 -5.36 0.87 -18.84
C SER A 352 -4.25 0.65 -17.81
N ASN A 353 -4.30 1.36 -16.67
CA ASN A 353 -3.38 1.16 -15.55
C ASN A 353 -3.51 -0.25 -14.97
N VAL A 354 -4.75 -0.69 -14.70
CA VAL A 354 -5.01 -2.05 -14.17
C VAL A 354 -4.54 -3.13 -15.13
N LEU A 355 -4.75 -2.97 -16.44
CA LEU A 355 -4.25 -3.88 -17.45
C LEU A 355 -2.73 -3.92 -17.44
N SER A 356 -2.04 -2.77 -17.40
CA SER A 356 -0.58 -2.72 -17.31
C SER A 356 -0.06 -3.45 -16.05
N TRP A 357 -0.75 -3.28 -14.92
CA TRP A 357 -0.46 -3.99 -13.67
C TRP A 357 -0.60 -5.51 -13.77
N GLN A 358 -1.54 -6.02 -14.58
CA GLN A 358 -1.65 -7.47 -14.83
C GLN A 358 -0.42 -8.02 -15.53
N PHE A 359 0.18 -7.27 -16.46
CA PHE A 359 1.41 -7.66 -17.14
C PHE A 359 2.64 -7.51 -16.25
N SER A 360 2.75 -6.42 -15.47
CA SER A 360 3.90 -6.18 -14.59
C SER A 360 3.91 -7.03 -13.33
N SER A 361 2.78 -7.60 -12.91
CA SER A 361 2.72 -8.53 -11.77
C SER A 361 3.13 -9.96 -12.14
N ILE A 362 3.00 -10.32 -13.42
CA ILE A 362 3.35 -11.67 -13.93
C ILE A 362 4.72 -11.67 -14.61
N THR A 363 5.11 -10.54 -15.21
CA THR A 363 6.34 -10.36 -15.97
C THR A 363 7.14 -9.18 -15.44
N LYS A 364 8.37 -8.96 -15.91
CA LYS A 364 9.19 -7.82 -15.49
C LYS A 364 8.78 -6.50 -16.17
N ARG A 365 7.86 -6.53 -17.14
CA ARG A 365 7.47 -5.39 -17.97
C ARG A 365 5.96 -5.28 -18.10
N GLY A 366 5.41 -4.09 -17.86
CA GLY A 366 4.00 -3.77 -18.14
C GLY A 366 3.72 -3.54 -19.63
N LEU A 367 2.60 -2.87 -19.90
CA LEU A 367 2.23 -2.40 -21.24
C LEU A 367 2.73 -0.98 -21.49
N ASN A 368 3.15 -0.68 -22.71
CA ASN A 368 3.54 0.67 -23.14
C ASN A 368 2.36 1.44 -23.75
N ASP A 369 2.53 2.75 -23.96
CA ASP A 369 1.46 3.63 -24.46
C ASP A 369 0.94 3.21 -25.85
N GLU A 370 1.79 2.67 -26.72
CA GLU A 370 1.38 2.18 -28.04
C GLU A 370 0.49 0.94 -27.95
N GLN A 371 0.86 -0.02 -27.10
CA GLN A 371 0.08 -1.23 -26.83
C GLN A 371 -1.24 -0.86 -26.16
N LEU A 372 -1.23 0.07 -25.21
CA LEU A 372 -2.43 0.58 -24.55
C LEU A 372 -3.34 1.29 -25.56
N SER A 373 -2.81 2.12 -26.44
CA SER A 373 -3.62 2.79 -27.49
C SER A 373 -4.40 1.77 -28.34
N MET A 374 -3.74 0.69 -28.78
CA MET A 374 -4.40 -0.36 -29.57
C MET A 374 -5.50 -1.07 -28.79
N LEU A 375 -5.27 -1.39 -27.52
CA LEU A 375 -6.28 -1.98 -26.65
C LEU A 375 -7.45 -1.03 -26.37
N GLY A 376 -7.14 0.26 -26.25
CA GLY A 376 -8.11 1.34 -26.10
C GLY A 376 -9.02 1.43 -27.32
N ASP A 377 -8.45 1.51 -28.52
CA ASP A 377 -9.20 1.56 -29.79
C ASP A 377 -10.08 0.32 -29.99
N LYS A 378 -9.65 -0.84 -29.50
CA LYS A 378 -10.42 -2.09 -29.56
C LYS A 378 -11.64 -2.08 -28.64
N LEU A 379 -11.57 -1.40 -27.49
CA LEU A 379 -12.69 -1.31 -26.52
C LEU A 379 -13.58 -0.09 -26.76
N LEU A 380 -12.97 1.02 -27.16
CA LEU A 380 -13.57 2.31 -27.44
C LEU A 380 -13.60 2.50 -28.96
N ALA A 381 -14.76 2.26 -29.57
CA ALA A 381 -14.96 2.61 -30.97
C ALA A 381 -14.73 4.14 -31.13
N ALA A 382 -13.60 4.50 -31.74
CA ALA A 382 -13.10 5.86 -31.99
C ALA A 382 -12.60 6.64 -30.76
N GLY A 383 -11.34 6.44 -30.38
CA GLY A 383 -10.38 7.50 -30.01
C GLY A 383 -10.72 8.47 -28.87
N ASN A 384 -11.75 8.21 -28.06
CA ASN A 384 -12.17 9.09 -26.97
C ASN A 384 -11.37 8.80 -25.68
N PRO A 385 -10.51 9.71 -25.20
CA PRO A 385 -9.72 9.49 -23.98
C PRO A 385 -10.58 9.32 -22.72
N ASN A 386 -11.80 9.88 -22.73
CA ASN A 386 -12.78 9.83 -21.66
C ASN A 386 -13.85 8.73 -21.87
N GLY A 387 -13.58 7.78 -22.77
CA GLY A 387 -14.52 6.71 -23.08
C GLY A 387 -14.86 5.87 -21.84
N LEU A 388 -16.16 5.70 -21.59
CA LEU A 388 -16.68 4.83 -20.55
C LEU A 388 -16.87 3.41 -21.09
N ILE A 389 -16.31 2.43 -20.39
CA ILE A 389 -16.30 1.04 -20.78
C ILE A 389 -17.28 0.28 -19.89
N PRO A 390 -18.37 -0.28 -20.44
CA PRO A 390 -19.29 -1.08 -19.66
C PRO A 390 -18.70 -2.46 -19.34
N TRP A 391 -19.03 -2.99 -18.15
CA TRP A 391 -18.67 -4.33 -17.71
C TRP A 391 -18.99 -5.42 -18.75
N THR A 392 -20.11 -5.26 -19.46
CA THR A 392 -20.56 -6.18 -20.50
C THR A 392 -19.55 -6.35 -21.62
N LYS A 393 -18.91 -5.26 -22.09
CA LYS A 393 -17.89 -5.33 -23.13
C LYS A 393 -16.58 -5.95 -22.63
N PHE A 394 -16.28 -5.80 -21.34
CA PHE A 394 -15.03 -6.29 -20.76
C PHE A 394 -15.05 -7.80 -20.51
N CYS A 395 -16.12 -8.31 -19.87
CA CYS A 395 -16.17 -9.71 -19.42
C CYS A 395 -17.42 -10.50 -19.84
N LYS A 396 -18.50 -9.86 -20.33
CA LYS A 396 -19.68 -10.61 -20.83
C LYS A 396 -19.56 -10.90 -22.32
N GLN A 397 -20.05 -12.05 -22.73
CA GLN A 397 -20.08 -12.43 -24.14
C GLN A 397 -21.24 -11.72 -24.84
N ASN A 398 -20.96 -10.96 -25.90
CA ASN A 398 -22.00 -10.47 -26.79
C ASN A 398 -22.58 -11.66 -27.56
N VAL A 399 -23.88 -11.92 -27.42
CA VAL A 399 -24.60 -13.02 -28.09
C VAL A 399 -24.50 -12.95 -29.63
N ASN A 400 -24.25 -11.75 -30.17
CA ASN A 400 -24.28 -11.47 -31.61
C ASN A 400 -22.90 -11.50 -32.28
N GLU A 401 -21.81 -11.62 -31.52
CA GLU A 401 -20.45 -11.72 -32.06
C GLU A 401 -19.93 -13.13 -31.79
N LYS A 402 -19.34 -13.80 -32.79
CA LYS A 402 -18.58 -15.06 -32.60
C LYS A 402 -17.32 -14.88 -31.73
N SER A 403 -17.18 -13.71 -31.09
CA SER A 403 -16.03 -13.26 -30.33
C SER A 403 -16.16 -13.67 -28.86
N PHE A 404 -15.01 -13.95 -28.26
CA PHE A 404 -14.87 -14.21 -26.84
C PHE A 404 -14.69 -12.90 -26.07
N PRO A 405 -14.99 -12.86 -24.75
CA PRO A 405 -14.80 -11.66 -23.94
C PRO A 405 -13.38 -11.11 -24.00
N PHE A 406 -13.26 -9.78 -23.99
CA PHE A 406 -11.97 -9.09 -24.05
C PHE A 406 -11.02 -9.52 -22.92
N TRP A 407 -11.52 -9.66 -21.70
CA TRP A 407 -10.67 -10.08 -20.59
C TRP A 407 -10.14 -11.52 -20.75
N LEU A 408 -10.98 -12.46 -21.22
CA LEU A 408 -10.55 -13.84 -21.44
C LEU A 408 -9.49 -13.94 -22.54
N TRP A 409 -9.52 -13.04 -23.52
CA TRP A 409 -8.47 -12.91 -24.52
C TRP A 409 -7.13 -12.50 -23.90
N ILE A 410 -7.13 -11.43 -23.10
CA ILE A 410 -5.94 -10.90 -22.44
C ILE A 410 -5.38 -11.92 -21.46
N GLU A 411 -6.24 -12.62 -20.73
CA GLU A 411 -5.81 -13.68 -19.81
C GLU A 411 -5.16 -14.85 -20.55
N GLY A 412 -5.72 -15.28 -21.68
CA GLY A 412 -5.09 -16.28 -22.54
C GLY A 412 -3.71 -15.85 -23.04
N ILE A 413 -3.53 -14.57 -23.39
CA ILE A 413 -2.22 -14.01 -23.73
C ILE A 413 -1.27 -14.01 -22.53
N LEU A 414 -1.73 -13.62 -21.34
CA LEU A 414 -0.90 -13.63 -20.13
C LEU A 414 -0.45 -15.06 -19.76
N ASP A 415 -1.33 -16.06 -19.88
CA ASP A 415 -0.97 -17.47 -19.66
C ASP A 415 0.05 -17.95 -20.70
N LEU A 416 -0.11 -17.56 -21.97
CA LEU A 416 0.85 -17.84 -23.05
C LEU A 416 2.24 -17.24 -22.75
N ILE A 417 2.28 -15.96 -22.33
CA ILE A 417 3.53 -15.28 -21.99
C ILE A 417 4.19 -15.97 -20.79
N LYS A 418 3.42 -16.23 -19.73
CA LYS A 418 3.93 -16.83 -18.50
C LYS A 418 4.56 -18.20 -18.74
N ARG A 419 3.96 -19.03 -19.62
CA ARG A 419 4.42 -20.41 -19.86
C ARG A 419 5.52 -20.51 -20.91
N HIS A 420 5.43 -19.74 -22.00
CA HIS A 420 6.26 -19.99 -23.20
C HIS A 420 7.10 -18.79 -23.66
N LEU A 421 6.72 -17.54 -23.31
CA LEU A 421 7.34 -16.33 -23.91
C LEU A 421 7.93 -15.37 -22.87
N LEU A 422 8.10 -15.79 -21.62
CA LEU A 422 8.46 -14.91 -20.51
C LEU A 422 9.77 -14.13 -20.78
N CYS A 423 10.80 -14.81 -21.25
CA CYS A 423 12.10 -14.19 -21.55
C CYS A 423 12.01 -13.19 -22.71
N LEU A 424 11.33 -13.57 -23.80
CA LEU A 424 11.17 -12.73 -24.98
C LEU A 424 10.34 -11.47 -24.70
N TRP A 425 9.34 -11.59 -23.83
CA TRP A 425 8.53 -10.45 -23.41
C TRP A 425 9.32 -9.48 -22.53
N ASN A 426 10.06 -10.00 -21.54
CA ASN A 426 10.84 -9.20 -20.61
C ASN A 426 11.94 -8.38 -21.30
N ASP A 427 12.61 -8.99 -22.29
CA ASP A 427 13.69 -8.33 -23.03
C ASP A 427 13.16 -7.42 -24.15
N GLY A 428 11.83 -7.37 -24.31
CA GLY A 428 11.14 -6.43 -25.18
C GLY A 428 11.18 -6.77 -26.67
N CYS A 429 11.54 -8.00 -27.03
CA CYS A 429 11.54 -8.48 -28.42
C CYS A 429 10.13 -8.61 -29.00
N ILE A 430 9.09 -8.67 -28.15
CA ILE A 430 7.69 -8.78 -28.55
C ILE A 430 7.01 -7.41 -28.49
N MET A 431 6.48 -6.98 -29.64
CA MET A 431 5.62 -5.79 -29.72
C MET A 431 4.20 -6.09 -29.22
N GLY A 432 3.66 -7.27 -29.52
CA GLY A 432 2.46 -7.81 -28.88
C GLY A 432 1.17 -7.21 -29.42
N PHE A 433 0.80 -6.01 -29.01
CA PHE A 433 -0.50 -5.39 -29.33
C PHE A 433 -0.35 -4.32 -30.42
N VAL A 434 -0.69 -4.67 -31.66
CA VAL A 434 -0.63 -3.78 -32.83
C VAL A 434 -1.80 -4.10 -33.76
N SER A 435 -2.49 -3.07 -34.26
CA SER A 435 -3.55 -3.25 -35.25
C SER A 435 -2.97 -3.64 -36.61
N LYS A 436 -3.77 -4.33 -37.43
CA LYS A 436 -3.34 -4.73 -38.79
C LYS A 436 -3.01 -3.53 -39.67
N GLU A 437 -3.68 -2.38 -39.53
CA GLU A 437 -3.33 -1.18 -40.30
C GLU A 437 -2.00 -0.59 -39.85
N ARG A 438 -1.76 -0.49 -38.53
CA ARG A 438 -0.53 0.08 -37.97
C ARG A 438 0.67 -0.82 -38.22
N GLU A 439 0.49 -2.14 -38.12
CA GLU A 439 1.53 -3.13 -38.46
C GLU A 439 2.02 -2.95 -39.90
N LYS A 440 1.10 -2.85 -40.86
CA LYS A 440 1.45 -2.60 -42.27
C LYS A 440 2.14 -1.25 -42.46
N ALA A 441 1.69 -0.20 -41.76
CA ALA A 441 2.34 1.11 -41.81
C ALA A 441 3.78 1.08 -41.28
N LEU A 442 4.03 0.37 -40.17
CA LEU A 442 5.37 0.23 -39.58
C LEU A 442 6.34 -0.59 -40.46
N LEU A 443 5.82 -1.57 -41.20
CA LEU A 443 6.61 -2.45 -42.05
C LEU A 443 6.81 -1.91 -43.48
N LYS A 444 5.96 -1.00 -43.96
CA LYS A 444 6.01 -0.47 -45.34
C LYS A 444 7.33 0.23 -45.69
N ASP A 445 7.93 0.93 -44.73
CA ASP A 445 9.14 1.73 -44.93
C ASP A 445 10.41 1.01 -44.46
N LYS A 446 10.37 -0.32 -44.29
CA LYS A 446 11.47 -1.13 -43.74
C LYS A 446 12.08 -2.09 -44.77
N GLU A 447 13.30 -2.53 -44.49
CA GLU A 447 14.05 -3.44 -45.36
C GLU A 447 13.33 -4.79 -45.50
N PRO A 448 13.37 -5.43 -46.69
CA PRO A 448 12.85 -6.78 -46.88
C PRO A 448 13.42 -7.77 -45.85
N GLY A 449 12.56 -8.63 -45.32
CA GLY A 449 12.89 -9.56 -44.24
C GLY A 449 12.82 -8.97 -42.83
N THR A 450 12.37 -7.72 -42.69
CA THR A 450 11.98 -7.16 -41.39
C THR A 450 10.67 -7.77 -40.93
N PHE A 451 10.63 -8.29 -39.70
CA PHE A 451 9.45 -8.92 -39.11
C PHE A 451 9.09 -8.33 -37.74
N LEU A 452 7.81 -8.51 -37.39
CA LEU A 452 7.19 -8.01 -36.17
C LEU A 452 6.40 -9.13 -35.48
N LEU A 453 6.54 -9.23 -34.17
CA LEU A 453 5.85 -10.21 -33.33
C LEU A 453 4.60 -9.60 -32.68
N ARG A 454 3.42 -10.17 -32.93
CA ARG A 454 2.14 -9.72 -32.35
C ARG A 454 1.28 -10.87 -31.84
N PHE A 455 0.37 -10.56 -30.92
CA PHE A 455 -0.63 -11.52 -30.47
C PHE A 455 -1.80 -11.59 -31.45
N SER A 456 -2.35 -12.79 -31.61
CA SER A 456 -3.54 -13.01 -32.42
C SER A 456 -4.78 -12.50 -31.72
N GLU A 457 -5.56 -11.70 -32.43
CA GLU A 457 -6.84 -11.19 -31.97
C GLU A 457 -7.98 -12.20 -32.16
N SER A 458 -7.75 -13.27 -32.94
CA SER A 458 -8.77 -14.24 -33.32
C SER A 458 -8.74 -15.52 -32.47
N SER A 459 -7.71 -15.71 -31.65
CA SER A 459 -7.56 -16.89 -30.80
C SER A 459 -7.97 -16.61 -29.36
N ARG A 460 -8.93 -17.39 -28.83
CA ARG A 460 -9.37 -17.31 -27.44
C ARG A 460 -8.28 -17.74 -26.45
N GLU A 461 -7.51 -18.77 -26.80
CA GLU A 461 -6.52 -19.36 -25.88
C GLU A 461 -5.20 -18.58 -25.83
N GLY A 462 -5.14 -17.42 -26.49
CA GLY A 462 -3.89 -16.70 -26.73
C GLY A 462 -3.05 -17.41 -27.80
N ALA A 463 -2.56 -16.64 -28.76
CA ALA A 463 -1.60 -17.13 -29.75
C ALA A 463 -0.67 -16.01 -30.18
N ILE A 464 0.55 -16.35 -30.57
CA ILE A 464 1.54 -15.42 -31.12
C ILE A 464 1.67 -15.67 -32.63
N THR A 465 1.75 -14.60 -33.40
CA THR A 465 2.03 -14.65 -34.83
C THR A 465 3.10 -13.63 -35.16
N PHE A 466 3.70 -13.78 -36.32
CA PHE A 466 4.65 -12.82 -36.86
C PHE A 466 4.27 -12.47 -38.29
N THR A 467 4.52 -11.21 -38.63
CA THR A 467 4.32 -10.67 -39.97
C THR A 467 5.64 -10.12 -40.46
N TRP A 468 5.98 -10.41 -41.72
CA TRP A 468 7.18 -9.89 -42.36
C TRP A 468 6.85 -9.24 -43.69
N VAL A 469 7.78 -8.41 -44.16
CA VAL A 469 7.68 -7.70 -45.43
C VAL A 469 8.63 -8.30 -46.44
N GLU A 470 8.11 -8.57 -47.64
CA GLU A 470 8.88 -8.93 -48.82
C GLU A 470 8.63 -7.90 -49.93
N GLY A 471 9.68 -7.53 -50.65
CA GLY A 471 9.59 -6.53 -51.71
C GLY A 471 10.51 -6.88 -52.86
N SER A 472 9.92 -7.17 -54.02
CA SER A 472 10.59 -7.24 -55.31
C SER A 472 10.06 -6.07 -56.16
N ASN A 473 10.94 -5.11 -56.46
CA ASN A 473 10.72 -3.91 -57.28
C ASN A 473 9.25 -3.40 -57.38
N ASN A 474 8.92 -2.43 -56.53
CA ASN A 474 7.69 -1.60 -56.45
C ASN A 474 6.44 -2.18 -55.75
N ASP A 475 6.32 -3.50 -55.53
CA ASP A 475 5.18 -4.07 -54.78
C ASP A 475 5.61 -4.68 -53.44
N VAL A 476 5.09 -4.11 -52.35
CA VAL A 476 5.35 -4.54 -50.97
C VAL A 476 4.31 -5.60 -50.57
N HIS A 477 4.76 -6.83 -50.36
CA HIS A 477 3.93 -7.95 -49.91
C HIS A 477 4.09 -8.17 -48.40
N PHE A 478 2.96 -8.37 -47.71
CA PHE A 478 2.93 -8.66 -46.28
C PHE A 478 2.46 -10.09 -46.08
N HIS A 479 3.31 -10.91 -45.47
CA HIS A 479 2.98 -12.30 -45.15
C HIS A 479 2.79 -12.44 -43.63
N THR A 480 1.73 -13.13 -43.23
CA THR A 480 1.40 -13.40 -41.82
C THR A 480 1.22 -14.90 -41.64
N VAL A 481 1.91 -15.49 -40.66
CA VAL A 481 1.76 -16.92 -40.35
C VAL A 481 0.50 -17.18 -39.55
N GLU A 482 -0.05 -18.39 -39.70
CA GLU A 482 -1.08 -18.89 -38.79
C GLU A 482 -0.63 -18.77 -37.32
N PRO A 483 -1.51 -18.33 -36.40
CA PRO A 483 -1.11 -18.09 -35.03
C PRO A 483 -0.67 -19.34 -34.27
N TYR A 484 0.50 -19.28 -33.65
CA TYR A 484 1.02 -20.33 -32.78
C TYR A 484 0.38 -20.25 -31.40
N THR A 485 -0.35 -21.29 -31.05
CA THR A 485 -1.00 -21.53 -29.77
C THR A 485 -0.08 -22.26 -28.80
N LYS A 486 -0.52 -22.39 -27.54
CA LYS A 486 0.15 -23.21 -26.52
C LYS A 486 0.45 -24.65 -26.97
N LYS A 487 -0.32 -25.21 -27.92
CA LYS A 487 -0.14 -26.59 -28.38
C LYS A 487 1.12 -26.73 -29.24
N GLU A 488 1.32 -25.82 -30.20
CA GLU A 488 2.56 -25.83 -31.00
C GLU A 488 3.77 -25.42 -30.15
N LEU A 489 3.60 -24.42 -29.28
CA LEU A 489 4.66 -23.90 -28.41
C LEU A 489 5.12 -24.89 -27.32
N ALA A 490 4.29 -25.90 -27.01
CA ALA A 490 4.68 -27.01 -26.15
C ALA A 490 5.53 -28.05 -26.88
N ALA A 491 5.40 -28.16 -28.21
CA ALA A 491 6.18 -29.10 -29.02
C ALA A 491 7.53 -28.51 -29.44
N VAL A 492 7.56 -27.22 -29.84
CA VAL A 492 8.76 -26.52 -30.28
C VAL A 492 8.79 -25.13 -29.65
N THR A 493 9.96 -24.70 -29.16
CA THR A 493 10.08 -23.36 -28.56
C THR A 493 9.90 -22.28 -29.62
N PHE A 494 9.30 -21.14 -29.25
CA PHE A 494 9.09 -20.05 -30.21
C PHE A 494 10.37 -19.53 -30.87
N PRO A 495 11.51 -19.35 -30.16
CA PRO A 495 12.77 -18.99 -30.79
C PRO A 495 13.24 -20.02 -31.83
N ASP A 496 13.07 -21.31 -31.57
CA ASP A 496 13.45 -22.35 -32.52
C ASP A 496 12.54 -22.37 -33.75
N ILE A 497 11.25 -22.05 -33.58
CA ILE A 497 10.33 -21.82 -34.71
C ILE A 497 10.87 -20.68 -35.58
N LEU A 498 11.23 -19.53 -35.00
CA LEU A 498 11.78 -18.39 -35.75
C LEU A 498 13.12 -18.72 -36.45
N ARG A 499 13.94 -19.58 -35.86
CA ARG A 499 15.23 -20.02 -36.42
C ARG A 499 15.03 -20.95 -37.61
N ASN A 500 14.16 -21.94 -37.45
CA ASN A 500 13.97 -23.03 -38.40
C ASN A 500 12.85 -22.75 -39.40
N TYR A 501 12.15 -21.62 -39.29
CA TYR A 501 11.09 -21.24 -40.22
C TYR A 501 11.64 -21.15 -41.63
N LYS A 502 11.02 -21.89 -42.55
CA LYS A 502 11.35 -21.87 -43.97
C LYS A 502 10.09 -21.69 -44.78
N VAL A 503 10.19 -20.87 -45.79
CA VAL A 503 9.10 -20.60 -46.73
C VAL A 503 9.57 -21.02 -48.11
N MET A 504 8.66 -21.63 -48.88
CA MET A 504 8.94 -21.97 -50.27
C MET A 504 8.89 -20.68 -51.09
N ALA A 505 10.05 -20.11 -51.41
CA ALA A 505 10.13 -18.94 -52.28
C ALA A 505 9.67 -19.30 -53.71
N ALA A 506 9.38 -18.28 -54.54
CA ALA A 506 8.94 -18.45 -55.93
C ALA A 506 9.88 -19.31 -56.82
N GLU A 507 11.10 -19.58 -56.35
CA GLU A 507 12.12 -20.42 -57.00
C GLU A 507 12.22 -21.86 -56.45
N ASN A 508 11.28 -22.32 -55.59
CA ASN A 508 11.29 -23.62 -54.91
C ASN A 508 12.53 -23.87 -54.00
N ILE A 509 13.24 -22.82 -53.61
CA ILE A 509 14.33 -22.88 -52.64
C ILE A 509 13.75 -22.52 -51.26
N PRO A 510 13.90 -23.38 -50.24
CA PRO A 510 13.39 -23.11 -48.90
C PRO A 510 14.31 -22.11 -48.19
N GLU A 511 13.93 -20.84 -48.21
CA GLU A 511 14.66 -19.75 -47.56
C GLU A 511 13.97 -19.32 -46.26
N ASN A 512 14.75 -18.78 -45.32
CA ASN A 512 14.18 -18.18 -44.11
C ASN A 512 13.97 -16.68 -44.39
N PRO A 513 12.72 -16.21 -44.49
CA PRO A 513 12.44 -14.82 -44.82
C PRO A 513 12.71 -13.86 -43.64
N LEU A 514 12.97 -14.38 -42.44
CA LEU A 514 13.13 -13.61 -41.22
C LEU A 514 14.61 -13.22 -41.02
N LEU A 515 14.93 -11.95 -41.24
CA LEU A 515 16.30 -11.42 -41.14
C LEU A 515 16.44 -10.40 -40.00
N TYR A 516 15.52 -9.45 -39.90
CA TYR A 516 15.58 -8.35 -38.94
C TYR A 516 14.32 -8.27 -38.08
N LEU A 517 14.47 -8.18 -36.76
CA LEU A 517 13.39 -7.84 -35.86
C LEU A 517 13.22 -6.31 -35.83
N TYR A 518 11.97 -5.83 -35.89
CA TYR A 518 11.68 -4.41 -35.74
C TYR A 518 12.30 -3.82 -34.45
N PRO A 519 12.96 -2.64 -34.47
CA PRO A 519 13.04 -1.70 -35.60
C PRO A 519 14.11 -1.94 -36.67
N ASN A 520 15.18 -2.70 -36.37
CA ASN A 520 16.31 -3.08 -37.28
C ASN A 520 17.35 -3.94 -36.51
N ILE A 521 16.91 -4.91 -35.71
CA ILE A 521 17.80 -5.75 -34.89
C ILE A 521 18.03 -7.06 -35.65
N PRO A 522 19.28 -7.48 -35.93
CA PRO A 522 19.54 -8.77 -36.56
C PRO A 522 18.91 -9.91 -35.75
N LYS A 523 18.22 -10.84 -36.42
CA LYS A 523 17.53 -11.98 -35.78
C LYS A 523 18.44 -12.74 -34.82
N GLU A 524 19.66 -13.02 -35.24
CA GLU A 524 20.67 -13.70 -34.41
C GLU A 524 20.94 -12.89 -33.13
N SER A 525 21.20 -11.59 -33.24
CA SER A 525 21.44 -10.75 -32.06
C SER A 525 20.26 -10.74 -31.06
N ALA A 526 19.02 -10.85 -31.56
CA ALA A 526 17.82 -10.82 -30.72
C ALA A 526 17.48 -12.18 -30.09
N PHE A 527 17.70 -13.29 -30.82
CA PHE A 527 17.18 -14.60 -30.42
C PHE A 527 18.25 -15.67 -30.14
N THR A 528 19.53 -15.45 -30.46
CA THR A 528 20.61 -16.43 -30.23
C THR A 528 20.68 -16.90 -28.77
N ARG A 529 20.34 -16.04 -27.80
CA ARG A 529 20.35 -16.37 -26.38
C ARG A 529 19.27 -17.38 -25.95
N TYR A 530 18.23 -17.56 -26.76
CA TYR A 530 17.09 -18.42 -26.44
C TYR A 530 16.98 -19.64 -27.34
N TYR A 531 17.87 -19.80 -28.32
CA TYR A 531 17.87 -21.00 -29.14
C TYR A 531 18.22 -22.21 -28.29
N SER A 532 17.45 -23.29 -28.49
CA SER A 532 17.77 -24.57 -27.88
C SER A 532 19.15 -24.99 -28.35
N ARG A 533 20.07 -25.18 -27.41
CA ARG A 533 21.35 -25.82 -27.73
C ARG A 533 21.05 -27.24 -28.19
N PRO A 534 21.64 -27.74 -29.28
CA PRO A 534 21.57 -29.15 -29.58
C PRO A 534 22.11 -29.89 -28.35
N THR A 535 21.33 -30.82 -27.82
CA THR A 535 21.75 -31.71 -26.72
C THR A 535 23.13 -32.26 -27.11
N GLU A 536 24.18 -31.85 -26.41
CA GLU A 536 25.49 -32.51 -26.50
C GLU A 536 25.21 -33.98 -26.23
N ALA A 537 25.60 -34.84 -27.17
CA ALA A 537 25.58 -36.27 -26.95
C ALA A 537 26.37 -36.53 -25.66
N ALA A 538 25.75 -37.24 -24.71
CA ALA A 538 26.48 -37.73 -23.55
C ALA A 538 27.77 -38.41 -24.05
N GLU A 539 28.91 -38.01 -23.50
CA GLU A 539 30.19 -38.64 -23.81
C GLU A 539 30.02 -40.17 -23.72
N PRO A 540 30.50 -40.94 -24.71
CA PRO A 540 30.39 -42.37 -24.64
C PRO A 540 31.30 -42.87 -23.51
N MET A 541 30.70 -43.29 -22.39
CA MET A 541 31.38 -44.23 -21.50
C MET A 541 31.66 -45.49 -22.32
N GLU A 542 32.94 -45.81 -22.48
CA GLU A 542 33.43 -47.04 -23.08
C GLU A 542 32.78 -48.24 -22.39
N LEU A 543 31.86 -48.91 -23.09
CA LEU A 543 31.54 -50.32 -22.87
C LEU A 543 31.02 -50.90 -24.19
N GLU A 544 31.85 -51.76 -24.77
CA GLU A 544 31.56 -52.55 -25.96
C GLU A 544 30.25 -53.33 -25.81
N SER A 545 29.31 -53.12 -26.73
CA SER A 545 28.65 -54.21 -27.47
C SER A 545 27.68 -53.64 -28.51
N ALA A 546 27.81 -54.16 -29.73
CA ALA A 546 27.11 -53.70 -30.92
C ALA A 546 25.60 -53.97 -30.86
N SER A 547 24.80 -52.92 -31.05
CA SER A 547 23.57 -52.96 -31.84
C SER A 547 23.33 -51.57 -32.44
N GLU A 548 23.71 -51.40 -33.71
CA GLU A 548 23.38 -50.21 -34.51
C GLU A 548 21.87 -50.15 -34.74
N ALA A 549 21.16 -49.48 -33.83
CA ALA A 549 19.83 -48.96 -34.07
C ALA A 549 19.80 -47.50 -33.58
N GLY A 550 20.55 -46.64 -34.27
CA GLY A 550 20.43 -45.21 -34.09
C GLY A 550 19.05 -44.76 -34.56
N TYR A 551 18.18 -44.37 -33.62
CA TYR A 551 16.94 -43.69 -33.99
C TYR A 551 17.29 -42.44 -34.80
N ILE A 552 16.66 -42.28 -35.98
CA ILE A 552 16.84 -41.09 -36.81
C ILE A 552 16.42 -39.88 -35.96
N LYS A 553 17.34 -38.93 -35.76
CA LYS A 553 17.06 -37.69 -35.06
C LYS A 553 16.09 -36.89 -35.93
N THR A 554 14.83 -36.81 -35.50
CA THR A 554 13.79 -36.05 -36.19
C THR A 554 13.66 -34.67 -35.55
N GLU A 555 13.72 -33.63 -36.38
CA GLU A 555 13.43 -32.25 -35.97
C GLU A 555 12.18 -31.77 -36.71
N LEU A 556 11.22 -31.22 -35.97
CA LEU A 556 10.00 -30.65 -36.54
C LEU A 556 10.31 -29.27 -37.12
N ILE A 557 10.06 -29.10 -38.42
CA ILE A 557 10.27 -27.84 -39.13
C ILE A 557 8.90 -27.34 -39.59
N SER A 558 8.53 -26.12 -39.18
CA SER A 558 7.34 -25.45 -39.69
C SER A 558 7.64 -24.87 -41.06
N VAL A 559 6.94 -25.33 -42.09
CA VAL A 559 7.02 -24.83 -43.47
C VAL A 559 5.64 -24.31 -43.87
N SER A 560 5.60 -23.11 -44.46
CA SER A 560 4.39 -22.56 -45.08
C SER A 560 4.56 -22.54 -46.60
N GLU A 561 3.53 -23.00 -47.32
CA GLU A 561 3.40 -22.78 -48.78
C GLU A 561 2.87 -21.35 -49.00
N VAL A 562 3.53 -20.57 -49.87
CA VAL A 562 3.11 -19.22 -50.26
C VAL A 562 2.11 -19.29 -51.40
#